data_AF-A0A822BMS4-F1
#
_entry.id   AF-A0A822BMS4-F1
#
_cell.length_a   1.000
_cell.length_b   1.000
_cell.length_c   1.000
_cell.angle_alpha   90.00
_cell.angle_beta   90.00
_cell.angle_gamma   90.00
#
_symmetry.space_group_name_H-M   'P 1'
#
loop_
_entity.id
_entity.type
_entity.pdbx_description
1 polymer ?
#
loop_
_entity_poly.entity_id
_entity_poly.type
_entity_poly.pdbx_seq_one_letter_code
_entity_poly.pdbx_strand_id
1 'polypeptide(L)'
;MIDDILLMEKLFLTKVLLNENELKQLSKQYSLSYDDLRGEQRLYKAKLPTSQATLPEIRSSILENHLNVCLPVMNELFKILWAIPVNTCLYESSFSILRRIKNYLRSPTREDCLSGLTLLNIEHDAEIDYDEIIKEFVP
;
A
#
# COMPACT_ATOMS: atom_id res chain seq x y z
N MET A 1 -5.55 5.83 10.00
CA MET A 1 -5.16 5.49 8.62
C MET A 1 -4.25 6.54 8.00
N ILE A 2 -4.68 7.80 7.83
CA ILE A 2 -3.78 8.88 7.34
C ILE A 2 -2.60 9.12 8.32
N ASP A 3 -2.90 9.13 9.63
CA ASP A 3 -1.86 9.27 10.66
C ASP A 3 -0.86 8.11 10.67
N ASP A 4 -1.32 6.90 10.36
CA ASP A 4 -0.48 5.70 10.28
C ASP A 4 0.44 5.77 9.06
N ILE A 5 -0.09 6.22 7.91
CA ILE A 5 0.70 6.45 6.70
C ILE A 5 1.78 7.49 6.97
N LEU A 6 1.43 8.61 7.64
CA LEU A 6 2.41 9.64 8.03
C LEU A 6 3.47 9.09 8.99
N LEU A 7 3.07 8.22 9.91
CA LEU A 7 3.98 7.62 10.89
C LEU A 7 4.93 6.62 10.23
N MET A 8 4.44 5.88 9.26
CA MET A 8 5.21 4.95 8.44
C MET A 8 6.14 5.71 7.48
N GLU A 9 5.68 6.80 6.88
CA GLU A 9 6.49 7.70 6.08
C GLU A 9 7.63 8.31 6.91
N LYS A 10 7.35 8.73 8.14
CA LYS A 10 8.38 9.20 9.08
C LYS A 10 9.40 8.12 9.43
N LEU A 11 8.95 6.88 9.64
CA LEU A 11 9.81 5.73 9.95
C LEU A 11 10.74 5.39 8.78
N PHE A 12 10.20 5.33 7.56
CA PHE A 12 10.91 4.80 6.39
C PHE A 12 11.61 5.88 5.56
N LEU A 13 11.00 7.05 5.37
CA LEU A 13 11.52 8.12 4.50
C LEU A 13 12.32 9.19 5.25
N THR A 14 11.85 9.60 6.44
CA THR A 14 12.52 10.66 7.19
C THR A 14 13.62 10.13 8.13
N LYS A 15 13.71 8.80 8.31
CA LYS A 15 14.68 8.13 9.21
C LYS A 15 14.65 8.68 10.65
N VAL A 16 13.53 9.28 11.06
CA VAL A 16 13.34 9.79 12.41
C VAL A 16 12.97 8.62 13.32
N LEU A 17 13.62 8.51 14.48
CA LEU A 17 13.23 7.55 15.50
C LEU A 17 11.80 7.88 15.94
N LEU A 18 10.89 6.94 15.72
CA LEU A 18 9.54 7.04 16.28
C LEU A 18 9.64 7.07 17.80
N ASN A 19 8.79 7.87 18.41
CA ASN A 19 8.67 7.93 19.86
C ASN A 19 8.18 6.57 20.39
N GLU A 20 8.55 6.21 21.62
CA GLU A 20 8.13 4.92 22.22
C GLU A 20 6.59 4.77 22.26
N ASN A 21 5.85 5.88 22.30
CA ASN A 21 4.38 5.88 22.24
C ASN A 21 3.85 5.56 20.84
N GLU A 22 4.48 6.09 19.79
CA GLU A 22 4.12 5.85 18.39
C GLU A 22 4.42 4.39 18.01
N LEU A 23 5.54 3.85 18.50
CA LEU A 23 5.94 2.47 18.24
C LEU A 23 5.01 1.47 18.97
N LYS A 24 4.54 1.82 20.18
CA LYS A 24 3.48 1.06 20.88
C LYS A 24 2.14 1.10 20.15
N GLN A 25 1.77 2.23 19.56
CA GLN A 25 0.56 2.34 18.75
C GLN A 25 0.65 1.45 17.50
N LEU A 26 1.75 1.53 16.75
CA LEU A 26 1.95 0.69 15.56
C LEU A 26 1.97 -0.81 15.89
N SER A 27 2.69 -1.20 16.94
CA SER A 27 2.73 -2.59 17.42
C SER A 27 1.33 -3.09 17.75
N LYS A 28 0.53 -2.29 18.48
CA LYS A 28 -0.85 -2.66 18.84
C LYS A 28 -1.77 -2.74 17.62
N GLN A 29 -1.60 -1.84 16.66
CA GLN A 29 -2.50 -1.72 15.51
C GLN A 29 -2.26 -2.80 14.45
N TYR A 30 -1.00 -3.14 14.20
CA TYR A 30 -0.63 -4.18 13.24
C TYR A 30 -0.32 -5.53 13.89
N SER A 31 -0.59 -5.68 15.20
CA SER A 31 -0.32 -6.90 15.98
C SER A 31 1.14 -7.39 15.88
N LEU A 32 2.08 -6.45 15.81
CA LEU A 32 3.52 -6.71 15.69
C LEU A 32 4.21 -6.75 17.08
N SER A 33 5.31 -7.49 17.18
CA SER A 33 6.15 -7.53 18.39
C SER A 33 6.87 -6.20 18.63
N TYR A 34 6.62 -5.56 19.78
CA TYR A 34 7.20 -4.25 20.13
C TYR A 34 8.72 -4.31 20.34
N ASP A 35 9.20 -5.33 21.06
CA ASP A 35 10.62 -5.45 21.40
C ASP A 35 11.48 -5.70 20.16
N ASP A 36 10.97 -6.53 19.25
CA ASP A 36 11.62 -6.80 17.96
C ASP A 36 11.60 -5.55 17.08
N LEU A 37 10.45 -4.87 16.96
CA LEU A 37 10.33 -3.63 16.18
C LEU A 37 11.29 -2.54 16.69
N ARG A 38 11.46 -2.41 18.01
CA ARG A 38 12.37 -1.44 18.64
C ARG A 38 13.84 -1.79 18.38
N GLY A 39 14.20 -3.07 18.41
CA GLY A 39 15.54 -3.54 18.08
C GLY A 39 15.86 -3.33 16.60
N GLU A 40 14.93 -3.72 15.74
CA GLU A 40 15.04 -3.62 14.29
C GLU A 40 15.11 -2.16 13.80
N GLN A 41 14.35 -1.24 14.38
CA GLN A 41 14.42 0.19 14.04
C GLN A 41 15.83 0.77 14.27
N ARG A 42 16.49 0.36 15.36
CA ARG A 42 17.87 0.78 15.66
C ARG A 42 18.86 0.22 14.64
N LEU A 43 18.67 -1.05 14.27
CA LEU A 43 19.51 -1.72 13.27
C LEU A 43 19.31 -1.13 11.87
N TYR A 44 18.07 -0.80 11.50
CA TYR A 44 17.71 -0.15 10.24
C TYR A 44 18.41 1.21 10.09
N LYS A 45 18.41 2.04 11.15
CA LYS A 45 19.14 3.31 11.18
C LYS A 45 20.65 3.14 11.06
N ALA A 46 21.21 2.09 11.65
CA ALA A 46 22.64 1.83 11.63
C ALA A 46 23.13 1.30 10.26
N LYS A 47 22.29 0.53 9.56
CA LYS A 47 22.68 -0.14 8.31
C LYS A 47 22.37 0.66 7.03
N LEU A 48 21.41 1.59 7.03
CA LEU A 48 21.12 2.38 5.83
C LEU A 48 21.97 3.66 5.76
N PRO A 49 22.66 3.95 4.64
CA PRO A 49 23.38 5.20 4.46
C PRO A 49 22.42 6.40 4.45
N THR A 50 22.84 7.51 5.05
CA THR A 50 22.08 8.73 5.38
C THR A 50 21.46 9.51 4.19
N SER A 51 21.54 9.03 2.96
CA SER A 51 20.99 9.76 1.82
C SER A 51 19.44 9.77 1.84
N GLN A 52 18.84 10.88 1.41
CA GLN A 52 17.42 11.00 1.10
C GLN A 52 17.12 10.03 -0.05
N ALA A 53 16.69 8.82 0.29
CA ALA A 53 16.44 7.79 -0.70
C ALA A 53 14.93 7.74 -0.99
N THR A 54 14.59 7.76 -2.27
CA THR A 54 13.21 7.60 -2.73
C THR A 54 12.73 6.17 -2.38
N LEU A 55 11.42 5.93 -2.18
CA LEU A 55 10.86 4.59 -1.90
C LEU A 55 11.45 3.44 -2.77
N PRO A 56 11.72 3.62 -4.08
CA PRO A 56 12.35 2.59 -4.91
C PRO A 56 13.81 2.28 -4.54
N GLU A 57 14.57 3.29 -4.11
CA GLU A 57 16.00 3.16 -3.77
C GLU A 57 16.19 2.50 -2.39
N ILE A 58 15.26 2.77 -1.48
CA ILE A 58 15.17 2.04 -0.20
C ILE A 58 14.89 0.57 -0.48
N ARG A 59 13.97 0.28 -1.40
CA ARG A 59 13.63 -1.09 -1.79
C ARG A 59 14.81 -1.84 -2.38
N SER A 60 15.55 -1.25 -3.33
CA SER A 60 16.74 -1.89 -3.90
C SER A 60 17.80 -2.15 -2.84
N SER A 61 18.04 -1.18 -1.95
CA SER A 61 19.00 -1.32 -0.85
C SER A 61 18.59 -2.43 0.15
N ILE A 62 17.30 -2.58 0.45
CA ILE A 62 16.80 -3.66 1.33
C ILE A 62 16.98 -5.03 0.67
N LEU A 63 16.76 -5.12 -0.64
CA LEU A 63 16.91 -6.35 -1.41
C LEU A 63 18.39 -6.76 -1.52
N GLU A 64 19.26 -5.82 -1.86
CA GLU A 64 20.70 -6.03 -2.05
C GLU A 64 21.41 -6.44 -0.75
N ASN A 65 20.98 -5.89 0.40
CA ASN A 65 21.58 -6.20 1.69
C ASN A 65 20.92 -7.39 2.42
N HIS A 66 20.01 -8.12 1.77
CA HIS A 66 19.20 -9.20 2.36
C HIS A 66 18.54 -8.82 3.70
N LEU A 67 18.21 -7.53 3.88
CA LEU A 67 17.66 -6.99 5.12
C LEU A 67 16.26 -7.55 5.44
N ASN A 68 15.57 -8.09 4.43
CA ASN A 68 14.30 -8.81 4.55
C ASN A 68 14.39 -9.98 5.56
N VAL A 69 15.52 -10.69 5.61
CA VAL A 69 15.71 -11.82 6.55
C VAL A 69 16.17 -11.35 7.93
N CYS A 70 16.93 -10.25 7.99
CA CYS A 70 17.49 -9.72 9.23
C CYS A 70 16.52 -8.82 10.01
N LEU A 71 15.48 -8.29 9.34
CA LEU A 71 14.49 -7.36 9.88
C LEU A 71 13.06 -7.83 9.52
N PRO A 72 12.61 -9.00 10.00
CA PRO A 72 11.32 -9.58 9.64
C PRO A 72 10.14 -8.67 9.97
N VAL A 73 10.17 -8.00 11.13
CA VAL A 73 9.07 -7.17 11.63
C VAL A 73 8.94 -5.88 10.82
N MET A 74 10.07 -5.21 10.53
CA MET A 74 10.11 -4.04 9.66
C MET A 74 9.76 -4.36 8.21
N ASN A 75 10.10 -5.56 7.73
CA ASN A 75 9.74 -6.00 6.39
C ASN A 75 8.24 -6.30 6.25
N GLU A 76 7.61 -6.89 7.26
CA GLU A 76 6.16 -7.04 7.29
C GLU A 76 5.47 -5.68 7.28
N LEU A 77 5.99 -4.74 8.07
CA LEU A 77 5.53 -3.35 8.08
C LEU A 77 5.72 -2.66 6.72
N PHE A 78 6.82 -2.94 6.02
CA PHE A 78 7.08 -2.42 4.66
C PHE A 78 6.11 -2.99 3.62
N LYS A 79 5.74 -4.27 3.71
CA LYS A 79 4.72 -4.87 2.86
C LYS A 79 3.36 -4.23 3.07
N ILE A 80 2.99 -3.99 4.33
CA ILE A 80 1.75 -3.29 4.69
C ILE A 80 1.76 -1.87 4.11
N LEU A 81 2.88 -1.15 4.24
CA LEU A 81 3.03 0.18 3.64
C LEU A 81 2.85 0.16 2.12
N TRP A 82 3.35 -0.87 1.44
CA TRP A 82 3.22 -0.98 -0.01
C TRP A 82 1.82 -1.39 -0.48
N ALA A 83 1.12 -2.18 0.35
CA ALA A 83 -0.26 -2.59 0.09
C ALA A 83 -1.26 -1.46 0.33
N ILE A 84 -0.98 -0.59 1.31
CA ILE A 84 -1.75 0.63 1.50
C ILE A 84 -1.32 1.60 0.39
N PRO A 85 -2.24 2.07 -0.49
CA PRO A 85 -1.88 3.07 -1.47
C PRO A 85 -1.46 4.35 -0.75
N VAL A 86 -0.14 4.56 -0.63
CA VAL A 86 0.46 5.80 -0.07
C VAL A 86 0.08 7.01 -0.94
N ASN A 87 -0.33 6.76 -2.19
CA ASN A 87 -0.84 7.75 -3.10
C ASN A 87 -2.36 7.95 -2.93
N THR A 88 -2.73 9.08 -2.33
CA THR A 88 -4.10 9.62 -2.44
C THR A 88 -4.60 9.64 -3.90
N CYS A 89 -3.67 9.72 -4.86
CA CYS A 89 -3.93 9.70 -6.30
C CYS A 89 -4.70 8.45 -6.80
N LEU A 90 -4.52 7.25 -6.22
CA LEU A 90 -5.29 6.07 -6.67
C LEU A 90 -6.77 6.16 -6.28
N TYR A 91 -7.02 6.64 -5.07
CA TYR A 91 -8.37 6.94 -4.59
C TYR A 91 -9.01 8.08 -5.40
N GLU A 92 -8.25 9.16 -5.65
CA GLU A 92 -8.69 10.28 -6.48
C GLU A 92 -8.96 9.86 -7.93
N SER A 93 -8.15 8.97 -8.50
CA SER A 93 -8.35 8.42 -9.84
C SER A 93 -9.64 7.61 -9.90
N SER A 94 -9.86 6.71 -8.94
CA SER A 94 -11.06 5.89 -8.85
C SER A 94 -12.33 6.74 -8.66
N PHE A 95 -12.26 7.76 -7.81
CA PHE A 95 -13.37 8.71 -7.60
C PHE A 95 -13.62 9.61 -8.82
N SER A 96 -12.55 10.00 -9.53
CA SER A 96 -12.65 10.75 -10.79
C SER A 96 -13.34 9.93 -11.87
N ILE A 97 -12.99 8.65 -12.01
CA ILE A 97 -13.64 7.69 -12.92
C ILE A 97 -15.13 7.54 -12.55
N LEU A 98 -15.42 7.30 -11.27
CA LEU A 98 -16.79 7.21 -10.77
C LEU A 98 -17.62 8.46 -11.11
N ARG A 99 -17.03 9.64 -10.91
CA ARG A 99 -17.67 10.92 -11.23
C ARG A 99 -17.91 11.08 -12.74
N ARG A 100 -16.96 10.67 -13.58
CA ARG A 100 -17.11 10.67 -15.05
C ARG A 100 -18.24 9.73 -15.50
N ILE A 101 -18.28 8.51 -14.98
CA ILE A 101 -19.32 7.52 -15.29
C ILE A 101 -20.69 8.03 -14.86
N LYS A 102 -20.81 8.55 -13.63
CA LYS A 102 -22.07 9.11 -13.11
C LYS A 102 -22.56 10.31 -13.95
N ASN A 103 -21.64 11.19 -14.34
CA ASN A 103 -21.95 12.32 -15.22
C ASN A 103 -22.38 11.89 -16.63
N TYR A 104 -21.79 10.81 -17.15
CA TYR A 104 -22.13 10.26 -18.46
C TYR A 104 -23.51 9.60 -18.47
N LEU A 105 -23.80 8.77 -17.46
CA LEU A 105 -25.03 7.99 -17.40
C LEU A 105 -26.28 8.85 -17.11
N ARG A 106 -26.13 10.00 -16.41
CA ARG A 106 -27.19 10.99 -16.06
C ARG A 106 -28.48 10.44 -15.42
N SER A 107 -28.56 9.13 -15.24
CA SER A 107 -29.69 8.38 -14.73
C SER A 107 -29.34 7.84 -13.34
N PRO A 108 -30.32 7.62 -12.47
CA PRO A 108 -30.08 6.97 -11.19
C PRO A 108 -29.68 5.51 -11.45
N THR A 109 -28.38 5.23 -11.41
CA THR A 109 -27.82 3.88 -11.45
C THR A 109 -27.73 3.33 -10.03
N ARG A 110 -28.03 2.03 -9.84
CA ARG A 110 -27.80 1.37 -8.54
C ARG A 110 -26.31 1.32 -8.24
N GLU A 111 -25.97 1.35 -6.95
CA GLU A 111 -24.58 1.34 -6.49
C GLU A 111 -23.81 0.12 -7.02
N ASP A 112 -24.44 -1.07 -7.01
CA ASP A 112 -23.83 -2.30 -7.55
C ASP A 112 -23.44 -2.18 -9.02
N CYS A 113 -24.32 -1.59 -9.84
CA CYS A 113 -24.08 -1.41 -11.27
C CYS A 113 -23.01 -0.33 -11.50
N LEU A 114 -23.02 0.74 -10.70
CA LEU A 114 -22.02 1.79 -10.78
C LEU A 114 -20.63 1.27 -10.39
N SER A 115 -20.52 0.50 -9.31
CA SER A 115 -19.27 -0.15 -8.90
C SER A 115 -18.77 -1.13 -9.95
N GLY A 116 -19.64 -1.96 -10.54
CA GLY A 116 -19.27 -2.86 -11.63
C GLY A 116 -18.72 -2.11 -12.86
N LEU A 117 -19.37 -1.02 -13.26
CA LEU A 117 -18.88 -0.17 -14.37
C LEU A 117 -17.56 0.52 -14.05
N THR A 118 -17.36 0.94 -12.80
CA THR A 118 -16.08 1.53 -12.40
C THR A 118 -14.94 0.52 -12.43
N LEU A 119 -15.20 -0.70 -11.97
CA LEU A 119 -14.23 -1.79 -11.99
C LEU A 119 -13.85 -2.14 -13.43
N LEU A 120 -14.84 -2.28 -14.31
CA LEU A 120 -14.63 -2.54 -15.73
C LEU A 120 -13.87 -1.41 -16.44
N ASN A 121 -14.04 -0.17 -16.01
CA ASN A 121 -13.31 0.97 -16.55
C ASN A 121 -11.85 1.03 -16.06
N ILE A 122 -11.59 0.63 -14.81
CA ILE A 122 -10.24 0.56 -14.24
C ILE A 122 -9.47 -0.59 -14.89
N GLU A 123 -10.07 -1.78 -14.94
CA GLU A 123 -9.49 -3.01 -15.48
C GLU A 123 -9.68 -3.15 -17.01
N HIS A 124 -9.96 -2.05 -17.71
CA HIS A 124 -10.28 -2.09 -19.15
C HIS A 124 -9.12 -2.61 -20.02
N ASP A 125 -7.88 -2.56 -19.51
CA ASP A 125 -6.67 -3.05 -20.16
C ASP A 125 -6.34 -4.51 -19.79
N ALA A 126 -7.15 -5.17 -18.96
CA ALA A 126 -6.95 -6.57 -18.61
C ALA A 126 -7.23 -7.48 -19.83
N GLU A 127 -6.33 -8.40 -20.14
CA GLU A 127 -6.56 -9.43 -21.16
C GLU A 127 -7.65 -10.40 -20.68
N ILE A 128 -8.74 -10.47 -21.43
CA ILE A 128 -9.89 -11.34 -21.13
C ILE A 128 -9.81 -12.59 -21.99
N ASP A 129 -9.81 -13.78 -21.37
CA ASP A 129 -9.94 -15.05 -22.09
C ASP A 129 -11.41 -15.31 -22.43
N TYR A 130 -11.76 -15.05 -23.69
CA TYR A 130 -13.11 -15.26 -24.19
C TYR A 130 -13.52 -16.74 -24.21
N ASP A 131 -12.59 -17.69 -24.34
CA ASP A 131 -12.91 -19.11 -24.40
C ASP A 131 -13.35 -19.67 -23.04
N GLU A 132 -12.79 -19.14 -21.94
CA GLU A 132 -13.21 -19.46 -20.57
C GLU A 132 -14.62 -18.90 -20.29
N ILE A 133 -14.87 -17.64 -20.64
CA ILE A 133 -16.18 -17.00 -20.45
C ILE A 133 -17.26 -17.73 -21.25
N ILE A 134 -16.98 -18.10 -22.50
CA ILE A 134 -17.95 -18.82 -23.33
C ILE A 134 -18.31 -20.16 -22.71
N LYS A 135 -17.36 -20.90 -22.12
CA LYS A 135 -17.65 -22.17 -21.43
C LYS A 135 -18.48 -22.03 -20.16
N GLU A 136 -18.37 -20.90 -19.46
CA GLU A 136 -19.14 -20.66 -18.23
C GLU A 136 -20.58 -20.23 -18.51
N PHE A 137 -20.80 -19.44 -19.58
CA PHE A 137 -22.13 -18.91 -19.91
C PHE A 137 -22.90 -19.73 -20.95
N VAL A 138 -22.25 -20.65 -21.66
CA VAL A 138 -22.92 -21.63 -22.53
C VAL A 138 -23.11 -22.93 -21.72
N PRO A 139 -24.36 -23.33 -21.44
CA PRO A 139 -24.67 -24.54 -20.65
C PRO A 139 -24.36 -25.85 -21.39
#